data_AF-A0A914PD82-F1
#
_entry.id   AF-A0A914PD82-F1
#
_cell.length_a   1.000
_cell.length_b   1.000
_cell.length_c   1.000
_cell.angle_alpha   90.00
_cell.angle_beta   90.00
_cell.angle_gamma   90.00
#
_symmetry.space_group_name_H-M   'P 1'
#
loop_
_entity.id
_entity.type
_entity.pdbx_description
1 polymer ?
#
loop_
_entity_poly.entity_id
_entity_poly.type
_entity_poly.pdbx_seq_one_letter_code
_entity_poly.pdbx_strand_id
1 'polypeptide(L)'
;MFQWNYLALFFVSILCCLYLEIEAVSDEDIEEFGKLATSDSSLPIKNGAELSKRLENFEKAKKEIKEMEEKYKGATFKINKFALMSENEEKKIFAASSEADDSNREKRSAFDDTWSLSIPESFDWRSHGKVTAAKDQIGDICGSCWAFAAIGAIESQYLIRHNLSLDLSEQYAVSCETSTSYKCNGGSCSGAFRLAIDSGIPTEDCEPYTATNGTCSNKCDFQNKYRLSCSKSFLLL
;
A
#
# COMPACT_ATOMS: atom_id res chain seq x y z
N MET A 1 26.44 -49.97 44.27
CA MET A 1 26.67 -48.53 43.99
C MET A 1 26.43 -48.25 42.51
N PHE A 2 25.23 -48.51 41.97
CA PHE A 2 24.96 -48.41 40.51
C PHE A 2 23.45 -48.23 40.17
N GLN A 3 22.72 -47.38 40.89
CA GLN A 3 21.29 -47.13 40.58
C GLN A 3 20.88 -45.65 40.55
N TRP A 4 21.76 -44.70 40.88
CA TRP A 4 21.41 -43.28 40.94
C TRP A 4 21.64 -42.52 39.62
N ASN A 5 22.48 -43.03 38.71
CA ASN A 5 22.78 -42.34 37.43
C ASN A 5 21.64 -42.42 36.40
N TYR A 6 20.83 -43.48 36.41
CA TYR A 6 19.74 -43.63 35.44
C TYR A 6 18.53 -42.73 35.78
N LEU A 7 18.26 -42.50 37.07
CA LEU A 7 17.21 -41.58 37.52
C LEU A 7 17.57 -40.11 37.21
N ALA A 8 18.83 -39.72 37.41
CA ALA A 8 19.28 -38.36 37.08
C ALA A 8 19.19 -38.06 35.56
N LEU A 9 19.54 -39.02 34.70
CA LEU A 9 19.42 -38.86 33.24
C LEU A 9 17.96 -38.82 32.76
N PHE A 10 17.07 -39.58 33.41
CA PHE A 10 15.64 -39.56 33.08
C PHE A 10 15.00 -38.22 33.48
N PHE A 11 15.37 -37.66 34.63
CA PHE A 11 14.89 -36.34 35.06
C PHE A 11 15.46 -35.19 34.21
N VAL A 12 16.73 -35.25 33.79
CA VAL A 12 17.31 -34.24 32.88
C VAL A 12 16.68 -34.32 31.48
N SER A 13 16.34 -35.52 30.99
CA SER A 13 15.63 -35.70 29.72
C SER A 13 14.20 -35.15 29.79
N ILE A 14 13.48 -35.39 30.87
CA ILE A 14 12.11 -34.88 31.06
C ILE A 14 12.13 -33.37 31.29
N LEU A 15 13.10 -32.83 32.05
CA LEU A 15 13.28 -31.38 32.20
C LEU A 15 13.70 -30.70 30.89
N CYS A 16 14.48 -31.35 30.02
CA CYS A 16 14.81 -30.84 28.70
C CYS A 16 13.57 -30.79 27.78
N CYS A 17 12.70 -31.81 27.85
CA CYS A 17 11.43 -31.83 27.11
C CYS A 17 10.36 -30.88 27.70
N LEU A 18 10.46 -30.52 28.98
CA LEU A 18 9.52 -29.59 29.65
C LEU A 18 9.95 -28.12 29.59
N TYR A 19 11.17 -27.80 29.16
CA TYR A 19 11.68 -26.41 29.09
C TYR A 19 11.71 -25.81 27.68
N LEU A 20 11.31 -26.57 26.67
CA LEU A 20 11.15 -26.09 25.30
C LEU A 20 9.82 -26.61 24.74
N GLU A 21 8.72 -26.06 25.24
CA GLU A 21 7.55 -25.85 24.37
C GLU A 21 7.95 -24.77 23.35
N ILE A 22 8.80 -25.16 22.40
CA ILE A 22 8.78 -24.52 21.10
C ILE A 22 7.45 -25.01 20.52
N GLU A 23 6.43 -24.14 20.49
CA GLU A 23 5.28 -24.38 19.63
C GLU A 23 5.86 -24.57 18.22
N ALA A 24 5.98 -25.82 17.80
CA ALA A 24 6.53 -26.12 16.49
C ALA A 24 5.57 -25.53 15.46
N VAL A 25 6.08 -24.63 14.62
CA VAL A 25 5.35 -24.10 13.46
C VAL A 25 4.84 -25.29 12.66
N SER A 26 3.54 -25.31 12.36
CA SER A 26 2.95 -26.45 11.65
C SER A 26 3.52 -26.54 10.23
N ASP A 27 3.60 -27.75 9.66
CA ASP A 27 4.08 -27.95 8.29
C ASP A 27 3.27 -27.13 7.27
N GLU A 28 1.97 -26.94 7.54
CA GLU A 28 1.07 -26.10 6.73
C GLU A 28 1.44 -24.61 6.83
N ASP A 29 1.77 -24.13 8.03
CA ASP A 29 2.20 -22.74 8.26
C ASP A 29 3.55 -22.46 7.60
N ILE A 30 4.47 -23.42 7.59
CA ILE A 30 5.75 -23.32 6.89
C ILE A 30 5.53 -23.21 5.38
N GLU A 31 4.63 -24.02 4.81
CA GLU A 31 4.31 -23.97 3.38
C GLU A 31 3.62 -22.65 3.00
N GLU A 32 2.65 -22.20 3.81
CA GLU A 32 1.95 -20.93 3.61
C GLU A 32 2.92 -19.74 3.68
N PHE A 33 3.79 -19.71 4.70
CA PHE A 33 4.85 -18.72 4.83
C PHE A 33 5.79 -18.74 3.62
N GLY A 34 6.26 -19.92 3.21
CA GLY A 34 7.17 -20.08 2.07
C GLY A 34 6.57 -19.57 0.75
N LYS A 35 5.29 -19.87 0.50
CA LYS A 35 4.57 -19.33 -0.66
C LYS A 35 4.46 -17.82 -0.58
N LEU A 36 4.09 -17.28 0.58
CA LEU A 36 3.92 -15.85 0.74
C LEU A 36 5.25 -15.09 0.55
N ALA A 37 6.32 -15.57 1.18
CA ALA A 37 7.66 -15.01 1.13
C ALA A 37 8.30 -15.03 -0.26
N THR A 38 7.83 -15.91 -1.16
CA THR A 38 8.34 -16.02 -2.53
C THR A 38 7.40 -15.42 -3.58
N SER A 39 6.15 -15.13 -3.22
CA SER A 39 5.14 -14.61 -4.14
C SER A 39 5.29 -13.11 -4.46
N ASP A 40 5.96 -12.35 -3.60
CA ASP A 40 6.06 -10.90 -3.73
C ASP A 40 7.52 -10.44 -3.65
N SER A 41 8.06 -9.96 -4.78
CA SER A 41 9.42 -9.44 -4.87
C SER A 41 9.62 -8.09 -4.19
N SER A 42 8.55 -7.40 -3.77
CA SER A 42 8.63 -6.12 -3.05
C SER A 42 9.10 -6.26 -1.60
N LEU A 43 9.01 -7.45 -1.01
CA LEU A 43 9.48 -7.74 0.36
C LEU A 43 10.58 -8.82 0.38
N PRO A 44 11.76 -8.56 -0.20
CA PRO A 44 12.81 -9.57 -0.30
C PRO A 44 13.41 -9.91 1.08
N ILE A 45 13.47 -11.21 1.40
CA ILE A 45 14.15 -11.72 2.59
C ILE A 45 15.66 -11.80 2.32
N LYS A 46 16.44 -10.91 2.95
CA LYS A 46 17.85 -10.70 2.62
C LYS A 46 18.82 -11.63 3.35
N ASN A 47 18.47 -12.10 4.54
CA ASN A 47 19.35 -12.91 5.39
C ASN A 47 18.55 -13.71 6.43
N GLY A 48 19.23 -14.55 7.21
CA GLY A 48 18.59 -15.39 8.24
C GLY A 48 17.92 -14.61 9.37
N ALA A 49 18.47 -13.46 9.77
CA ALA A 49 17.84 -12.62 10.80
C ALA A 49 16.53 -11.99 10.31
N GLU A 50 16.52 -11.55 9.05
CA GLU A 50 15.31 -11.08 8.37
C GLU A 50 14.27 -12.19 8.28
N LEU A 51 14.68 -13.39 7.86
CA LEU A 51 13.80 -14.57 7.79
C LEU A 51 13.12 -14.85 9.13
N SER A 52 13.89 -14.89 10.22
CA SER A 52 13.34 -15.08 11.57
C SER A 52 12.34 -13.99 11.94
N LYS A 53 12.64 -12.73 11.63
CA LYS A 53 11.73 -11.61 11.90
C LYS A 53 10.43 -11.71 11.10
N ARG A 54 10.50 -12.10 9.82
CA ARG A 54 9.31 -12.29 8.97
C ARG A 54 8.45 -13.44 9.46
N LEU A 55 9.05 -14.52 9.96
CA LEU A 55 8.32 -15.65 10.56
C LEU A 55 7.57 -15.22 11.83
N GLU A 56 8.23 -14.46 12.72
CA GLU A 56 7.57 -13.88 13.90
C GLU A 56 6.38 -12.99 13.52
N ASN A 57 6.52 -12.15 12.50
CA ASN A 57 5.43 -11.29 12.02
C ASN A 57 4.25 -12.13 11.47
N PHE A 58 4.56 -13.19 10.73
CA PHE A 58 3.57 -14.08 10.14
C PHE A 58 2.73 -14.79 11.22
N GLU A 59 3.38 -15.35 12.24
CA GLU A 59 2.71 -15.99 13.38
C GLU A 59 1.81 -14.99 14.13
N LYS A 60 2.33 -13.78 14.36
CA LYS A 60 1.56 -12.69 14.97
C LYS A 60 0.32 -12.37 14.15
N ALA A 61 0.44 -12.21 12.83
CA ALA A 61 -0.67 -11.92 11.93
C ALA A 61 -1.74 -13.04 11.93
N LYS A 62 -1.34 -14.32 11.98
CA LYS A 62 -2.29 -15.44 12.09
C LYS A 62 -3.10 -15.39 13.38
N LYS A 63 -2.47 -15.00 14.49
CA LYS A 63 -3.17 -14.79 15.76
C LYS A 63 -4.15 -13.63 15.66
N GLU A 64 -3.73 -12.50 15.11
CA GLU A 64 -4.59 -11.31 14.93
C GLU A 64 -5.80 -11.61 14.02
N ILE A 65 -5.64 -12.43 12.97
CA ILE A 65 -6.75 -12.87 12.11
C ILE A 65 -7.82 -13.61 12.91
N LYS A 66 -7.43 -14.57 13.77
CA LYS A 66 -8.39 -15.31 14.61
C LYS A 66 -9.17 -14.37 15.53
N GLU A 67 -8.48 -13.41 16.14
CA GLU A 67 -9.11 -12.40 17.00
C GLU A 67 -10.08 -11.49 16.20
N MET A 68 -9.72 -11.12 14.96
CA MET A 68 -10.58 -10.32 14.09
C MET A 68 -11.84 -11.06 13.63
N GLU A 69 -11.73 -12.35 13.29
CA GLU A 69 -12.89 -13.18 12.91
C GLU A 69 -13.86 -13.42 14.07
N GLU A 70 -13.33 -13.50 15.30
CA GLU A 70 -14.16 -13.54 16.50
C GLU A 70 -14.92 -12.23 16.71
N LYS A 71 -14.23 -11.10 16.54
CA LYS A 71 -14.76 -9.76 16.77
C LYS A 71 -15.75 -9.28 15.69
N TYR A 72 -15.45 -9.50 14.42
CA TYR A 72 -16.21 -8.95 13.29
C TYR A 72 -17.00 -10.05 12.58
N LYS A 73 -18.17 -10.37 13.14
CA LYS A 73 -19.09 -11.35 12.54
C LYS A 73 -19.59 -10.84 11.18
N GLY A 74 -19.24 -11.55 10.11
CA GLY A 74 -19.60 -11.22 8.73
C GLY A 74 -18.44 -10.74 7.86
N ALA A 75 -17.26 -10.53 8.43
CA ALA A 75 -16.02 -10.30 7.68
C ALA A 75 -15.18 -11.58 7.61
N THR A 76 -14.46 -11.77 6.51
CA THR A 76 -13.48 -12.86 6.35
C THR A 76 -12.10 -12.24 6.27
N PHE A 77 -11.20 -12.69 7.14
CA PHE A 77 -9.82 -12.22 7.17
C PHE A 77 -8.92 -13.35 6.66
N LYS A 78 -7.96 -13.00 5.80
CA LYS A 78 -7.03 -13.97 5.23
C LYS A 78 -5.61 -13.42 5.32
N ILE A 79 -4.67 -14.33 5.49
CA ILE A 79 -3.25 -14.02 5.37
C ILE A 79 -2.99 -13.44 3.99
N ASN A 80 -2.20 -12.38 3.97
CA ASN A 80 -1.75 -11.70 2.78
C ASN A 80 -0.33 -11.17 3.04
N LYS A 81 0.28 -10.52 2.04
CA LYS A 81 1.68 -10.07 2.12
C LYS A 81 2.02 -9.15 3.29
N PHE A 82 1.04 -8.42 3.84
CA PHE A 82 1.24 -7.58 5.01
C PHE A 82 1.55 -8.40 6.27
N ALA A 83 1.16 -9.69 6.30
CA ALA A 83 1.53 -10.60 7.39
C ALA A 83 3.04 -10.78 7.55
N LEU A 84 3.84 -10.47 6.52
CA LEU A 84 5.29 -10.51 6.62
C LEU A 84 5.88 -9.19 7.12
N MET A 85 5.13 -8.10 7.13
CA MET A 85 5.63 -6.77 7.48
C MET A 85 5.83 -6.59 8.97
N SER A 86 6.84 -5.81 9.33
CA SER A 86 6.94 -5.25 10.68
C SER A 86 6.04 -4.03 10.83
N GLU A 87 5.63 -3.73 12.07
CA GLU A 87 4.79 -2.55 12.36
C GLU A 87 5.39 -1.23 11.85
N ASN A 88 6.72 -1.12 11.79
CA ASN A 88 7.39 0.07 11.27
C ASN A 88 7.26 0.19 9.75
N GLU A 89 7.24 -0.93 9.04
CA GLU A 89 7.06 -0.95 7.59
C GLU A 89 5.61 -0.63 7.24
N GLU A 90 4.66 -1.23 7.96
CA GLU A 90 3.24 -0.88 7.85
C GLU A 90 3.01 0.61 8.12
N LYS A 91 3.55 1.14 9.22
CA LYS A 91 3.43 2.57 9.55
C LYS A 91 3.97 3.46 8.45
N LYS A 92 5.09 3.11 7.80
CA LYS A 92 5.62 3.91 6.69
C LYS A 92 4.72 3.90 5.46
N ILE A 93 4.08 2.77 5.17
CA ILE A 93 3.13 2.66 4.04
C ILE A 93 1.84 3.43 4.34
N PHE A 94 1.32 3.34 5.57
CA PHE A 94 -0.01 3.83 5.93
C PHE A 94 -0.05 5.20 6.62
N ALA A 95 1.00 5.65 7.31
CA ALA A 95 1.01 6.92 8.07
C ALA A 95 1.39 8.15 7.22
N ALA A 96 1.77 7.95 5.98
CA ALA A 96 2.21 9.00 5.05
C ALA A 96 1.07 9.99 4.65
N SER A 97 -0.18 9.73 5.06
CA SER A 97 -1.34 10.55 4.76
C SER A 97 -1.77 11.51 5.89
N SER A 98 -1.12 11.49 7.07
CA SER A 98 -1.68 12.16 8.26
C SER A 98 -1.20 13.59 8.54
N GLU A 99 -0.35 14.19 7.70
CA GLU A 99 0.13 15.58 7.89
C GLU A 99 -0.44 16.57 6.87
N ALA A 100 -1.66 16.33 6.37
CA ALA A 100 -2.41 17.39 5.72
C ALA A 100 -2.92 18.35 6.81
N ASP A 101 -2.17 19.43 7.02
CA ASP A 101 -2.54 20.58 7.83
C ASP A 101 -3.96 21.07 7.44
N ASP A 102 -4.95 20.73 8.28
CA ASP A 102 -6.38 21.07 8.11
C ASP A 102 -6.66 22.56 8.35
N SER A 103 -5.64 23.35 8.70
CA SER A 103 -5.79 24.77 9.03
C SER A 103 -6.12 25.67 7.84
N ASN A 104 -5.92 25.17 6.61
CA ASN A 104 -6.10 25.95 5.39
C ASN A 104 -7.01 25.25 4.37
N ARG A 105 -8.12 24.65 4.86
CA ARG A 105 -9.28 24.39 4.01
C ARG A 105 -9.84 25.75 3.58
N GLU A 106 -9.23 26.36 2.56
CA GLU A 106 -9.84 27.45 1.82
C GLU A 106 -11.28 27.02 1.58
N LYS A 107 -12.21 27.90 1.95
CA LYS A 107 -13.63 27.72 1.75
C LYS A 107 -13.84 27.50 0.25
N ARG A 108 -13.74 26.25 -0.21
CA ARG A 108 -14.23 25.83 -1.52
C ARG A 108 -15.63 26.40 -1.57
N SER A 109 -15.94 27.15 -2.63
CA SER A 109 -17.28 27.68 -2.85
C SER A 109 -18.27 26.58 -2.52
N ALA A 110 -19.24 26.86 -1.66
CA ALA A 110 -20.27 25.91 -1.30
C ALA A 110 -20.69 25.17 -2.57
N PHE A 111 -20.58 23.84 -2.54
CA PHE A 111 -21.12 23.01 -3.60
C PHE A 111 -22.57 23.47 -3.77
N ASP A 112 -22.95 23.82 -4.99
CA ASP A 112 -24.27 24.39 -5.26
C ASP A 112 -25.31 23.30 -4.96
N ASP A 113 -25.95 23.39 -3.80
CA ASP A 113 -26.94 22.43 -3.28
C ASP A 113 -28.23 22.37 -4.15
N THR A 114 -28.29 23.08 -5.27
CA THR A 114 -29.44 23.10 -6.18
C THR A 114 -29.52 21.90 -7.13
N TRP A 115 -28.61 20.93 -7.04
CA TRP A 115 -28.62 19.73 -7.89
C TRP A 115 -29.53 18.63 -7.34
N SER A 116 -30.70 18.46 -7.97
CA SER A 116 -31.55 17.28 -7.82
C SER A 116 -31.00 16.10 -8.63
N LEU A 117 -29.84 15.59 -8.25
CA LEU A 117 -29.26 14.41 -8.88
C LEU A 117 -29.91 13.14 -8.30
N SER A 118 -30.53 12.36 -9.19
CA SER A 118 -30.93 10.98 -8.92
C SER A 118 -29.66 10.12 -8.82
N ILE A 119 -29.10 10.00 -7.62
CA ILE A 119 -27.94 9.15 -7.36
C ILE A 119 -28.43 7.70 -7.20
N PRO A 120 -27.82 6.72 -7.90
CA PRO A 120 -28.20 5.32 -7.75
C PRO A 120 -27.84 4.80 -6.35
N GLU A 121 -28.56 3.76 -5.90
CA GLU A 121 -28.30 3.11 -4.61
C GLU A 121 -26.89 2.50 -4.51
N SER A 122 -26.34 2.07 -5.66
CA SER A 122 -24.97 1.60 -5.77
C SER A 122 -24.35 2.05 -7.07
N PHE A 123 -23.04 2.30 -7.04
CA PHE A 123 -22.29 2.72 -8.21
C PHE A 123 -20.83 2.25 -8.11
N ASP A 124 -20.31 1.69 -9.20
CA ASP A 124 -18.93 1.21 -9.29
C ASP A 124 -18.32 1.55 -10.65
N TRP A 125 -17.39 2.51 -10.69
CA TRP A 125 -16.68 2.88 -11.92
C TRP A 125 -15.96 1.71 -12.61
N ARG A 126 -15.58 0.67 -11.87
CA ARG A 126 -14.92 -0.53 -12.43
C ARG A 126 -15.87 -1.28 -13.35
N SER A 127 -17.15 -1.37 -12.99
CA SER A 127 -18.19 -2.03 -13.82
C SER A 127 -18.39 -1.33 -15.17
N HIS A 128 -17.98 -0.07 -15.27
CA HIS A 128 -18.04 0.75 -16.48
C HIS A 128 -16.68 0.85 -17.22
N GLY A 129 -15.65 0.12 -16.77
CA GLY A 129 -14.31 0.17 -17.35
C GLY A 129 -13.63 1.53 -17.16
N LYS A 130 -13.95 2.25 -16.07
CA LYS A 130 -13.47 3.61 -15.80
C LYS A 130 -12.41 3.69 -14.69
N VAL A 131 -11.78 2.57 -14.37
CA VAL A 131 -10.70 2.46 -13.39
C VAL A 131 -9.61 1.58 -13.98
N THR A 132 -8.34 1.99 -13.86
CA THR A 132 -7.16 1.22 -14.25
C THR A 132 -6.90 0.06 -13.29
N ALA A 133 -5.95 -0.82 -13.63
CA ALA A 133 -5.59 -1.94 -12.78
C ALA A 133 -5.02 -1.43 -11.43
N ALA A 134 -5.23 -2.20 -10.37
CA ALA A 134 -4.63 -1.90 -9.08
C ALA A 134 -3.09 -1.95 -9.20
N LYS A 135 -2.42 -0.94 -8.65
CA LYS A 135 -0.96 -0.82 -8.60
C LYS A 135 -0.45 -1.02 -7.17
N ASP A 136 0.87 -1.18 -7.05
CA ASP A 136 1.53 -1.50 -5.77
C ASP A 136 2.55 -0.43 -5.36
N GLN A 137 2.36 0.15 -4.18
CA GLN A 137 3.25 1.16 -3.60
C GLN A 137 4.26 0.58 -2.59
N ILE A 138 4.25 -0.74 -2.37
CA ILE A 138 4.97 -1.35 -1.23
C ILE A 138 6.48 -1.37 -1.42
N GLY A 139 6.99 -1.51 -2.65
CA GLY A 139 8.41 -1.49 -3.05
C GLY A 139 9.45 -1.37 -1.91
N ASP A 140 10.22 -0.27 -1.88
CA ASP A 140 11.15 0.04 -0.78
C ASP A 140 10.45 0.69 0.43
N ILE A 141 9.21 0.28 0.71
CA ILE A 141 8.35 0.78 1.80
C ILE A 141 8.21 2.30 1.72
N CYS A 142 7.61 2.75 0.61
CA CYS A 142 7.45 4.15 0.26
C CYS A 142 6.02 4.62 0.56
N GLY A 143 5.89 5.61 1.46
CA GLY A 143 4.65 6.31 1.80
C GLY A 143 4.17 7.24 0.68
N SER A 144 3.93 6.68 -0.50
CA SER A 144 3.57 7.39 -1.74
C SER A 144 2.10 7.27 -2.11
N CYS A 145 1.25 6.79 -1.19
CA CYS A 145 -0.19 6.61 -1.41
C CYS A 145 -0.88 7.86 -1.99
N TRP A 146 -0.42 9.06 -1.59
CA TRP A 146 -0.91 10.34 -2.10
C TRP A 146 -0.71 10.51 -3.61
N ALA A 147 0.40 10.00 -4.16
CA ALA A 147 0.69 10.00 -5.58
C ALA A 147 -0.20 8.98 -6.30
N PHE A 148 -0.23 7.72 -5.84
CA PHE A 148 -1.09 6.68 -6.41
C PHE A 148 -2.57 7.06 -6.43
N ALA A 149 -3.08 7.63 -5.33
CA ALA A 149 -4.47 8.07 -5.23
C ALA A 149 -4.78 9.19 -6.24
N ALA A 150 -3.88 10.17 -6.39
CA ALA A 150 -4.07 11.25 -7.34
C ALA A 150 -3.96 10.77 -8.79
N ILE A 151 -2.92 10.00 -9.11
CA ILE A 151 -2.67 9.50 -10.47
C ILE A 151 -3.79 8.55 -10.90
N GLY A 152 -4.22 7.60 -10.07
CA GLY A 152 -5.35 6.71 -10.40
C GLY A 152 -6.67 7.46 -10.62
N ALA A 153 -6.90 8.55 -9.87
CA ALA A 153 -8.04 9.44 -10.13
C ALA A 153 -7.93 10.16 -11.48
N ILE A 154 -6.72 10.62 -11.85
CA ILE A 154 -6.45 11.25 -13.15
C ILE A 154 -6.66 10.27 -14.30
N GLU A 155 -6.10 9.06 -14.22
CA GLU A 155 -6.29 8.00 -15.22
C GLU A 155 -7.78 7.68 -15.40
N SER A 156 -8.53 7.57 -14.29
CA SER A 156 -9.97 7.37 -14.31
C SER A 156 -10.70 8.52 -15.02
N GLN A 157 -10.29 9.78 -14.80
CA GLN A 157 -10.87 10.92 -15.52
C GLN A 157 -10.63 10.84 -17.03
N TYR A 158 -9.44 10.41 -17.48
CA TYR A 158 -9.18 10.19 -18.89
C TYR A 158 -10.05 9.07 -19.49
N LEU A 159 -10.25 7.97 -18.75
CA LEU A 159 -11.18 6.91 -19.15
C LEU A 159 -12.63 7.40 -19.24
N ILE A 160 -13.07 8.25 -18.31
CA ILE A 160 -14.43 8.79 -18.27
C ILE A 160 -14.69 9.72 -19.45
N ARG A 161 -13.77 10.66 -19.72
CA ARG A 161 -14.00 11.76 -20.67
C ARG A 161 -13.57 11.44 -22.10
N HIS A 162 -12.48 10.70 -22.22
CA HIS A 162 -11.84 10.44 -23.51
C HIS A 162 -11.88 8.97 -23.90
N ASN A 163 -12.33 8.09 -22.99
CA ASN A 163 -12.22 6.64 -23.14
C ASN A 163 -10.77 6.21 -23.44
N LEU A 164 -9.82 6.92 -22.84
CA LEU A 164 -8.38 6.73 -23.04
C LEU A 164 -7.80 6.10 -21.77
N SER A 165 -7.28 4.88 -21.90
CA SER A 165 -6.53 4.22 -20.84
C SER A 165 -5.10 4.73 -20.86
N LEU A 166 -4.68 5.40 -19.80
CA LEU A 166 -3.32 5.84 -19.58
C LEU A 166 -2.71 5.07 -18.41
N ASP A 167 -1.42 4.82 -18.49
CA ASP A 167 -0.60 4.35 -17.38
C ASP A 167 0.40 5.47 -17.07
N LEU A 168 0.05 6.31 -16.10
CA LEU A 168 0.77 7.52 -15.73
C LEU A 168 1.74 7.24 -14.58
N SER A 169 2.86 7.97 -14.57
CA SER A 169 3.95 7.74 -13.61
C SER A 169 3.65 8.31 -12.23
N GLU A 170 3.47 7.44 -11.25
CA GLU A 170 3.46 7.81 -9.84
C GLU A 170 4.83 8.31 -9.37
N GLN A 171 5.92 7.75 -9.91
CA GLN A 171 7.27 8.15 -9.55
C GLN A 171 7.55 9.60 -9.90
N TYR A 172 7.06 10.09 -11.04
CA TYR A 172 7.21 11.49 -11.42
C TYR A 172 6.56 12.41 -10.38
N ALA A 173 5.36 12.07 -9.90
CA ALA A 173 4.72 12.82 -8.82
C ALA A 173 5.57 12.79 -7.55
N VAL A 174 6.05 11.60 -7.13
CA VAL A 174 6.93 11.43 -5.96
C VAL A 174 8.23 12.23 -6.09
N SER A 175 8.82 12.28 -7.29
CA SER A 175 10.11 12.93 -7.55
C SER A 175 10.00 14.45 -7.70
N CYS A 176 8.88 14.95 -8.26
CA CYS A 176 8.74 16.33 -8.75
C CYS A 176 7.74 17.21 -7.99
N GLU A 177 6.78 16.65 -7.24
CA GLU A 177 5.96 17.48 -6.35
C GLU A 177 6.78 17.84 -5.11
N THR A 178 7.12 19.12 -4.98
CA THR A 178 7.97 19.64 -3.89
C THR A 178 7.26 20.59 -2.95
N SER A 179 6.00 20.94 -3.23
CA SER A 179 5.28 21.98 -2.51
C SER A 179 4.49 21.45 -1.33
N THR A 180 3.97 20.21 -1.44
CA THR A 180 3.09 19.59 -0.45
C THR A 180 3.39 18.10 -0.28
N SER A 181 4.60 17.68 -0.64
CA SER A 181 5.06 16.31 -0.47
C SER A 181 6.44 16.24 0.18
N TYR A 182 6.60 15.18 0.99
CA TYR A 182 7.85 14.68 1.51
C TYR A 182 8.21 13.35 0.83
N LYS A 183 7.80 13.18 -0.44
CA LYS A 183 8.08 12.02 -1.29
C LYS A 183 7.57 10.71 -0.67
N CYS A 184 8.47 9.79 -0.31
CA CYS A 184 8.13 8.54 0.37
C CYS A 184 7.76 8.70 1.85
N ASN A 185 7.85 9.90 2.41
CA ASN A 185 7.40 10.18 3.78
C ASN A 185 6.01 10.84 3.81
N GLY A 186 5.29 10.84 2.69
CA GLY A 186 3.94 11.39 2.61
C GLY A 186 3.80 12.61 1.72
N GLY A 187 2.55 13.03 1.54
CA GLY A 187 2.22 14.17 0.71
C GLY A 187 0.72 14.33 0.49
N SER A 188 0.35 15.33 -0.32
CA SER A 188 -1.04 15.65 -0.60
C SER A 188 -1.44 15.30 -2.04
N CYS A 189 -2.59 14.65 -2.21
CA CYS A 189 -3.20 14.46 -3.53
C CYS A 189 -3.41 15.79 -4.26
N SER A 190 -3.69 16.87 -3.52
CA SER A 190 -3.89 18.20 -4.11
C SER A 190 -2.61 18.73 -4.77
N GLY A 191 -1.44 18.42 -4.20
CA GLY A 191 -0.14 18.72 -4.79
C GLY A 191 0.05 18.01 -6.13
N ALA A 192 -0.21 16.70 -6.16
CA ALA A 192 -0.14 15.91 -7.38
C ALA A 192 -1.11 16.41 -8.46
N PHE A 193 -2.34 16.77 -8.09
CA PHE A 193 -3.29 17.36 -9.04
C PHE A 193 -2.79 18.68 -9.62
N ARG A 194 -2.23 19.56 -8.77
CA ARG A 194 -1.63 20.82 -9.24
C ARG A 194 -0.46 20.56 -10.19
N LEU A 195 0.44 19.62 -9.86
CA LEU A 195 1.54 19.23 -10.73
C LEU A 195 1.02 18.76 -12.11
N ALA A 196 -0.06 17.95 -12.13
CA ALA A 196 -0.67 17.47 -13.37
C ALA A 196 -1.34 18.59 -14.20
N ILE A 197 -1.90 19.61 -13.54
CA ILE A 197 -2.44 20.81 -14.22
C ILE A 197 -1.30 21.66 -14.78
N ASP A 198 -0.30 21.96 -13.96
CA ASP A 198 0.75 22.92 -14.28
C ASP A 198 1.78 22.35 -15.24
N SER A 199 2.07 21.06 -15.21
CA SER A 199 3.16 20.44 -15.99
C SER A 199 2.70 19.22 -16.80
N GLY A 200 1.63 18.56 -16.38
CA GLY A 200 1.27 17.22 -16.86
C GLY A 200 2.07 16.13 -16.15
N ILE A 201 1.70 14.87 -16.37
CA ILE A 201 2.37 13.69 -15.82
C ILE A 201 2.83 12.80 -17.00
N PRO A 202 4.08 12.31 -17.01
CA PRO A 202 4.52 11.36 -18.02
C PRO A 202 3.88 9.98 -17.82
N THR A 203 4.08 9.08 -18.78
CA THR A 203 3.67 7.68 -18.63
C THR A 203 4.60 6.91 -17.70
N GLU A 204 4.12 5.81 -17.13
CA GLU A 204 4.91 4.91 -16.28
C GLU A 204 6.15 4.38 -17.01
N ASP A 205 6.02 4.01 -18.30
CA ASP A 205 7.16 3.60 -19.15
C ASP A 205 8.29 4.65 -19.25
N CYS A 206 7.97 5.94 -19.08
CA CYS A 206 8.94 7.02 -19.16
C CYS A 206 9.69 7.21 -17.84
N GLU A 207 8.99 7.20 -16.71
CA GLU A 207 9.58 7.28 -15.38
C GLU A 207 8.99 6.18 -14.49
N PRO A 208 9.55 4.96 -14.55
CA PRO A 208 9.00 3.83 -13.82
C PRO A 208 9.06 4.01 -12.31
N TYR A 209 8.11 3.41 -11.61
CA TYR A 209 8.06 3.38 -10.17
C TYR A 209 9.24 2.65 -9.56
N THR A 210 10.00 3.39 -8.75
CA THR A 210 11.18 2.87 -8.04
C THR A 210 10.99 2.85 -6.53
N ALA A 211 9.86 3.37 -6.02
CA ALA A 211 9.59 3.50 -4.59
C ALA A 211 10.69 4.26 -3.82
N THR A 212 11.35 5.25 -4.45
CA THR A 212 12.46 5.99 -3.84
C THR A 212 12.21 7.50 -3.78
N ASN A 213 12.99 8.18 -2.93
CA ASN A 213 13.09 9.64 -2.87
C ASN A 213 13.90 10.25 -4.03
N GLY A 214 13.73 9.68 -5.24
CA GLY A 214 14.42 10.08 -6.46
C GLY A 214 14.35 11.58 -6.76
N THR A 215 15.28 12.03 -7.59
CA THR A 215 15.33 13.42 -8.07
C THR A 215 14.34 13.63 -9.20
N CYS A 216 13.64 14.76 -9.20
CA CYS A 216 12.80 15.16 -10.33
C CYS A 216 13.59 15.11 -11.64
N SER A 217 13.17 14.22 -12.54
CA SER A 217 13.82 13.99 -13.82
C SER A 217 12.87 14.46 -14.93
N ASN A 218 13.28 15.47 -15.70
CA ASN A 218 12.55 15.85 -16.91
C ASN A 218 13.11 15.09 -18.13
N LYS A 219 13.37 13.79 -17.96
CA LYS A 219 14.05 12.97 -18.98
C LYS A 219 13.21 12.73 -20.23
N CYS A 220 11.90 12.97 -20.14
CA CYS A 220 10.97 12.73 -21.24
C CYS A 220 10.42 14.04 -21.79
N ASP A 221 10.17 14.06 -23.09
CA ASP A 221 9.43 15.13 -23.76
C ASP A 221 7.92 14.83 -23.68
N PHE A 222 7.34 15.09 -22.50
CA PHE A 222 5.91 14.87 -22.21
C PHE A 222 5.18 16.15 -21.86
N GLN A 223 5.90 17.27 -21.75
CA GLN A 223 5.31 18.53 -21.32
C GLN A 223 4.12 18.85 -22.23
N ASN A 224 2.97 19.10 -21.60
CA ASN A 224 1.69 19.43 -22.25
C ASN A 224 0.92 18.26 -22.92
N LYS A 225 1.42 17.02 -22.92
CA LYS A 225 0.74 15.91 -23.64
C LYS A 225 -0.48 15.35 -22.89
N TYR A 226 -0.48 15.41 -21.56
CA TYR A 226 -1.55 14.91 -20.69
C TYR A 226 -1.91 15.87 -19.54
N ARG A 227 -1.97 17.17 -19.84
CA ARG A 227 -2.38 18.18 -18.86
C ARG A 227 -3.86 18.08 -18.52
N LEU A 228 -4.17 18.21 -17.23
CA LEU A 228 -5.54 18.43 -16.79
C LEU A 228 -5.95 19.86 -17.10
N SER A 229 -7.12 20.04 -17.70
CA SER A 229 -7.73 21.36 -17.90
C SER A 229 -9.00 21.47 -17.05
N CYS A 230 -9.03 22.47 -16.18
CA CYS A 230 -10.23 22.84 -15.44
C CYS A 230 -11.19 23.58 -16.38
N SER A 231 -12.18 22.89 -16.95
CA SER A 231 -13.31 23.53 -17.63
C SER A 231 -14.57 23.46 -16.77
N LYS A 232 -15.45 24.47 -16.82
CA LYS A 232 -16.71 24.48 -16.04
C LYS A 232 -17.63 23.28 -16.31
N SER A 233 -17.42 22.57 -17.41
CA SER A 233 -18.13 21.33 -17.75
C SER A 233 -17.66 20.10 -16.93
N PHE A 234 -16.76 20.27 -15.96
CA PHE A 234 -16.20 19.19 -15.13
C PHE A 234 -17.26 18.41 -14.33
N LEU A 235 -18.43 19.01 -14.07
CA LEU A 235 -19.46 18.48 -13.16
C LEU A 235 -20.65 17.80 -13.86
N LEU A 236 -20.58 17.55 -15.16
CA LEU A 236 -21.68 16.95 -15.93
C LEU A 236 -21.32 15.54 -16.40
N LEU A 237 -21.50 14.57 -15.49
CA LEU A 237 -22.01 13.23 -15.78
C LEU A 237 -22.94 12.83 -14.64
#